data_AF-A0A941S4V8-F1
#
_entry.id   AF-A0A941S4V8-F1
#
_cell.length_a   1.000
_cell.length_b   1.000
_cell.length_c   1.000
_cell.angle_alpha   90.00
_cell.angle_beta   90.00
_cell.angle_gamma   90.00
#
_symmetry.space_group_name_H-M   'P 1'
#
loop_
_entity.id
_entity.type
_entity.pdbx_description
1 polymer ?
#
loop_
_entity_poly.entity_id
_entity_poly.type
_entity_poly.pdbx_seq_one_letter_code
_entity_poly.pdbx_strand_id
1 'polypeptide(L)' 'MIQFDVFENPDPESAEAHPYFLILQADRLKELNTRIVAPLVAPKTLPGFERLMPVVSVENETFVVDITNVGVFP' A
#
# COMPACT_ATOMS: atom_id res chain seq x y z
N MET A 1 2.04 12.05 -7.63
CA MET A 1 1.34 10.86 -7.15
C MET A 1 0.03 11.28 -6.50
N ILE A 2 -1.07 10.70 -6.94
CA ILE A 2 -2.47 10.96 -6.56
C ILE A 2 -3.07 9.73 -5.85
N GLN A 3 -4.30 9.84 -5.38
CA GLN A 3 -5.03 8.76 -4.75
C GLN A 3 -5.05 7.52 -5.67
N PHE A 4 -4.75 6.37 -5.09
CA PHE A 4 -4.62 5.05 -5.74
C PHE A 4 -3.43 4.84 -6.65
N ASP A 5 -2.49 5.80 -6.75
CA ASP A 5 -1.18 5.51 -7.30
C ASP A 5 -0.44 4.51 -6.41
N VAL A 6 0.33 3.63 -7.04
CA VAL A 6 1.24 2.67 -6.39
C VAL A 6 2.67 3.08 -6.72
N PHE A 7 3.56 3.01 -5.75
CA PHE A 7 4.99 3.25 -5.94
C PHE A 7 5.84 2.23 -5.19
N GLU A 8 7.04 1.96 -5.69
CA GLU A 8 8.01 1.10 -5.02
C GLU A 8 8.43 1.69 -3.68
N ASN A 9 8.60 0.83 -2.67
CA ASN A 9 9.15 1.24 -1.39
C ASN A 9 10.63 1.63 -1.55
N PRO A 10 11.01 2.90 -1.32
CA PRO A 10 12.38 3.34 -1.49
C PRO A 10 13.28 2.97 -0.30
N ASP A 11 12.72 2.50 0.82
CA ASP A 11 13.48 2.07 1.99
C ASP A 11 13.95 0.61 1.81
N PRO A 12 15.27 0.38 1.61
CA PRO A 12 15.79 -0.95 1.35
C PRO A 12 15.66 -1.91 2.56
N GLU A 13 15.53 -1.39 3.78
CA GLU A 13 15.39 -2.23 4.97
C GLU A 13 14.00 -2.87 5.06
N SER A 14 12.98 -2.18 4.53
CA SER A 14 11.58 -2.63 4.58
C SER A 14 11.04 -3.09 3.23
N ALA A 15 11.74 -2.82 2.12
CA ALA A 15 11.31 -3.17 0.76
C ALA A 15 11.07 -4.68 0.56
N GLU A 16 11.80 -5.55 1.26
CA GLU A 16 11.57 -7.00 1.18
C GLU A 16 10.19 -7.40 1.74
N ALA A 17 9.78 -6.80 2.86
CA ALA A 17 8.50 -7.08 3.51
C ALA A 17 7.34 -6.28 2.89
N HIS A 18 7.64 -5.08 2.38
CA HIS A 18 6.69 -4.10 1.86
C HIS A 18 7.21 -3.54 0.54
N PRO A 19 7.11 -4.28 -0.58
CA PRO A 19 7.71 -3.89 -1.86
C PRO A 19 7.08 -2.64 -2.49
N TYR A 20 5.79 -2.41 -2.24
CA TYR A 20 5.08 -1.25 -2.78
C TYR A 20 4.20 -0.58 -1.73
N PHE A 21 3.89 0.70 -1.97
CA PHE A 21 2.91 1.46 -1.21
C PHE A 21 1.78 1.94 -2.12
N LEU A 22 0.54 1.79 -1.65
CA LEU A 22 -0.67 2.33 -2.25
C LEU A 22 -1.05 3.64 -1.56
N ILE A 23 -1.27 4.71 -2.32
CA ILE A 23 -1.73 5.98 -1.78
C ILE A 23 -3.23 5.94 -1.50
N LEU A 24 -3.61 6.14 -0.24
CA LEU A 24 -5.01 6.18 0.19
C LEU A 24 -5.52 7.62 0.40
N GLN A 25 -4.60 8.57 0.59
CA GLN A 25 -4.93 9.97 0.82
C GLN A 25 -5.74 10.56 -0.34
N ALA A 26 -6.83 11.24 0.01
CA ALA A 26 -7.69 11.91 -0.96
C ALA A 26 -6.95 13.03 -1.72
N ASP A 27 -7.22 13.15 -3.02
CA ASP A 27 -6.58 14.12 -3.92
C ASP A 27 -6.74 15.58 -3.51
N ARG A 28 -7.78 15.91 -2.73
CA ARG A 28 -7.97 17.26 -2.18
C ARG A 28 -6.83 17.68 -1.25
N LEU A 29 -6.08 16.72 -0.70
CA LEU A 29 -4.96 16.95 0.21
C LEU A 29 -3.60 16.77 -0.49
N LYS A 30 -3.55 16.76 -1.83
CA LYS A 30 -2.31 16.53 -2.59
C LYS A 30 -1.23 17.60 -2.40
N GLU A 31 -1.60 18.80 -1.93
CA GLU A 31 -0.67 19.90 -1.66
C GLU A 31 0.15 19.71 -0.38
N LEU A 32 -0.24 18.78 0.50
CA LEU A 32 0.54 18.42 1.68
C LEU A 32 1.84 17.71 1.27
N ASN A 33 2.90 17.85 2.07
CA ASN A 33 4.18 17.14 1.88
C ASN A 33 4.19 15.75 2.54
N THR A 34 3.02 15.13 2.68
CA THR A 34 2.88 13.79 3.23
C THR A 34 1.73 13.07 2.53
N ARG A 35 1.76 11.74 2.56
CA ARG A 35 0.77 10.84 1.98
C ARG A 35 0.40 9.76 2.99
N ILE A 36 -0.90 9.57 3.22
CA ILE A 36 -1.40 8.36 3.87
C ILE A 36 -1.29 7.19 2.87
N VAL A 37 -0.56 6.16 3.26
CA VAL A 37 -0.28 4.98 2.43
C VAL A 37 -0.57 3.68 3.16
N ALA A 38 -0.82 2.60 2.42
CA ALA A 38 -0.81 1.24 2.93
C ALA A 38 0.18 0.38 2.13
N PRO A 39 0.96 -0.51 2.77
CA PRO A 39 1.83 -1.41 2.04
C PRO A 39 1.05 -2.46 1.26
N LEU A 40 1.57 -2.80 0.09
CA LEU A 40 1.17 -3.99 -0.65
C LEU A 40 2.14 -5.10 -0.29
N VAL A 41 1.59 -6.20 0.22
CA VAL A 41 2.38 -7.35 0.68
C VAL A 41 1.96 -8.60 -0.07
N ALA A 42 2.83 -9.62 -0.06
CA ALA A 42 2.52 -10.91 -0.62
C ALA A 42 1.22 -11.46 0.01
N PRO A 43 0.34 -12.13 -0.78
CA PRO A 43 -0.91 -12.67 -0.26
C PRO A 43 -0.66 -13.63 0.89
N LYS A 44 -1.30 -13.37 2.04
CA LYS A 44 -1.28 -14.26 3.20
C LYS A 44 -2.66 -14.87 3.38
N THR A 45 -2.70 -16.19 3.49
CA THR A 45 -3.95 -16.90 3.78
C THR A 45 -4.22 -16.81 5.28
N LEU A 46 -4.94 -15.77 5.69
CA LEU A 46 -5.46 -15.63 7.06
C LEU A 46 -6.99 -15.63 7.00
N PRO A 47 -7.67 -16.65 7.57
CA PRO A 47 -9.13 -16.74 7.55
C PRO A 47 -9.78 -15.47 8.10
N GLY A 48 -10.69 -14.87 7.33
CA GLY A 48 -11.40 -13.64 7.69
C GLY A 48 -10.73 -12.33 7.25
N PHE A 49 -9.45 -12.35 6.89
CA PHE A 49 -8.74 -11.15 6.40
C PHE A 49 -9.05 -10.82 4.94
N GLU A 50 -9.52 -11.78 4.15
CA GLU A 50 -9.93 -11.59 2.75
C GLU A 50 -11.01 -10.52 2.58
N ARG A 51 -11.82 -10.24 3.62
CA ARG A 51 -12.83 -9.19 3.63
C ARG A 51 -12.30 -7.81 4.04
N LEU A 52 -11.15 -7.78 4.72
CA LEU A 52 -10.55 -6.58 5.31
C LEU A 52 -9.37 -6.06 4.49
N MET A 53 -8.66 -6.96 3.81
CA MET A 53 -7.49 -6.67 2.99
C MET A 53 -7.82 -6.94 1.53
N PRO A 54 -8.17 -5.90 0.76
CA PRO A 54 -8.42 -6.03 -0.67
C PRO A 54 -7.25 -6.70 -1.38
N VAL A 55 -7.57 -7.64 -2.27
CA VAL A 55 -6.61 -8.21 -3.21
C VAL A 55 -6.52 -7.29 -4.41
N VAL A 56 -5.31 -6.94 -4.82
CA VAL A 56 -5.04 -6.08 -5.97
C VAL A 56 -3.99 -6.71 -6.88
N SER A 57 -3.99 -6.30 -8.14
CA SER A 57 -2.97 -6.72 -9.11
C SER A 57 -2.11 -5.53 -9.51
N VAL A 58 -0.79 -5.68 -9.38
CA VAL A 58 0.23 -4.68 -9.75
C VAL A 58 1.23 -5.39 -10.64
N GLU A 59 1.46 -4.87 -11.86
CA GLU A 59 2.40 -5.47 -12.83
C GLU A 59 2.19 -6.97 -13.12
N ASN A 60 0.93 -7.42 -13.07
CA ASN A 60 0.50 -8.84 -13.18
C ASN A 60 0.86 -9.74 -11.99
N GLU A 61 1.38 -9.19 -10.91
CA GLU A 61 1.55 -9.88 -9.63
C GLU A 61 0.37 -9.57 -8.68
N THR A 62 0.03 -10.53 -7.82
CA THR A 62 -1.08 -10.41 -6.87
C THR A 62 -0.55 -9.99 -5.52
N PHE A 63 -1.12 -8.92 -4.97
CA PHE A 63 -0.82 -8.42 -3.63
C PHE A 63 -2.09 -8.28 -2.80
N VAL A 64 -1.90 -8.12 -1.49
CA VAL A 64 -2.95 -7.67 -0.58
C VAL A 64 -2.62 -6.29 -0.03
N VAL A 65 -3.63 -5.43 0.05
CA VAL A 65 -3.51 -4.13 0.71
C VAL A 65 -3.57 -4.36 2.21
N ASP A 66 -2.44 -4.19 2.89
CA ASP A 66 -2.36 -4.40 4.34
C ASP A 66 -2.88 -3.16 5.08
N ILE A 67 -4.20 -3.13 5.27
CA ILE A 67 -4.87 -2.03 5.97
C ILE A 67 -4.51 -1.95 7.46
N THR A 68 -3.86 -2.97 8.03
CA THR A 68 -3.43 -2.96 9.44
C THR A 68 -2.12 -2.20 9.65
N ASN A 69 -1.39 -1.95 8.57
CA ASN A 69 -0.12 -1.23 8.55
C ASN A 69 -0.21 0.10 7.78
N VAL A 70 -1.34 0.79 7.87
CA VAL A 70 -1.49 2.14 7.31
C VAL A 70 -0.50 3.09 8.00
N GLY A 71 0.22 3.86 7.19
CA GLY A 71 1.26 4.78 7.65
C GLY A 71 1.24 6.11 6.91
N VAL A 72 2.25 6.92 7.21
CA VAL A 72 2.48 8.22 6.58
C VAL A 72 3.84 8.17 5.86
N PHE A 73 3.85 8.56 4.59
CA PHE A 73 5.05 8.67 3.76
C PHE A 73 5.26 10.16 3.39
N PRO A 74 6.48 10.73 3.48
CA PRO A 74 6.77 12.12 3.11
C PRO A 74 6.75 12.36 1.59
#